data_AF-A0A840IZF3-F1
#
_entry.id   AF-A0A840IZF3-F1
#
_cell.length_a   1.000
_cell.length_b   1.000
_cell.length_c   1.000
_cell.angle_alpha   90.00
_cell.angle_beta   90.00
_cell.angle_gamma   90.00
#
_symmetry.space_group_name_H-M   'P 1'
#
loop_
_entity.id
_entity.type
_entity.pdbx_description
1 polymer ?
#
loop_
_entity_poly.entity_id
_entity_poly.type
_entity_poly.pdbx_seq_one_letter_code
_entity_poly.pdbx_strand_id
1 'polypeptide(L)'
;MGYQERRVALIAKRAAAHLEPGERIQTGFIAQTGSLLFTAKIWTFVVTDRAVLIVGGNQVQRLPRDVSFGEPNGMYHRIELDRRYKVHRQYYPEITAANEALRAMRSGEQPEGH
;
A
#
# COMPACT_ATOMS: atom_id res chain seq x y z
N MET A 1 15.90 13.92 11.34
CA MET A 1 15.03 13.36 10.28
C MET A 1 15.56 12.00 9.86
N GLY A 2 14.95 10.95 10.39
CA GLY A 2 15.23 9.58 10.01
C GLY A 2 14.73 9.26 8.59
N TYR A 3 15.26 8.19 8.00
CA TYR A 3 14.87 7.71 6.66
C TYR A 3 13.36 7.39 6.57
N GLN A 4 12.75 6.92 7.66
CA GLN A 4 11.32 6.62 7.72
C GLN A 4 10.43 7.88 7.65
N GLU A 5 10.77 8.95 8.38
CA GLU A 5 10.00 10.21 8.35
C GLU A 5 9.99 10.83 6.94
N ARG A 6 11.14 10.82 6.26
CA ARG A 6 11.25 11.31 4.88
C ARG A 6 10.41 10.49 3.92
N ARG A 7 10.35 9.17 4.10
CA ARG A 7 9.51 8.28 3.30
C ARG A 7 8.03 8.57 3.50
N VAL A 8 7.59 8.70 4.75
CA VAL A 8 6.19 9.03 5.09
C VAL A 8 5.81 10.39 4.49
N ALA A 9 6.65 11.41 4.63
CA ALA A 9 6.39 12.72 4.05
C ALA A 9 6.31 12.68 2.50
N LEU A 10 7.15 11.87 1.85
CA LEU A 10 7.14 11.72 0.40
C LEU A 10 5.90 10.95 -0.10
N ILE A 11 5.50 9.91 0.63
CA ILE A 11 4.26 9.17 0.40
C ILE A 11 3.05 10.09 0.58
N ALA A 12 3.00 10.84 1.68
CA ALA A 12 1.94 11.80 1.95
C ALA A 12 1.88 12.88 0.88
N LYS A 13 3.02 13.43 0.45
CA LYS A 13 3.07 14.43 -0.63
C LYS A 13 2.54 13.89 -1.95
N ARG A 14 2.83 12.63 -2.30
CA ARG A 14 2.32 11.98 -3.52
C ARG A 14 0.84 11.65 -3.43
N ALA A 15 0.37 11.26 -2.25
CA ALA A 15 -1.04 10.96 -2.01
C ALA A 15 -1.90 12.22 -1.86
N ALA A 16 -1.34 13.34 -1.37
CA ALA A 16 -2.09 14.54 -0.99
C ALA A 16 -3.03 15.08 -2.07
N ALA A 17 -2.66 14.97 -3.35
CA ALA A 17 -3.50 15.41 -4.47
C ALA A 17 -4.70 14.47 -4.75
N HIS A 18 -4.71 13.28 -4.15
CA HIS A 18 -5.67 12.20 -4.40
C HIS A 18 -6.36 11.69 -3.13
N LEU A 19 -6.02 12.26 -1.96
CA LEU A 19 -6.70 11.98 -0.70
C LEU A 19 -8.01 12.75 -0.65
N GLU A 20 -9.05 12.06 -0.18
CA GLU A 20 -10.32 12.69 0.13
C GLU A 20 -10.23 13.50 1.44
N PRO A 21 -11.05 14.55 1.61
CA PRO A 21 -11.09 15.30 2.86
C PRO A 21 -11.42 14.37 4.04
N GLY A 22 -10.51 14.34 5.02
CA GLY A 22 -10.59 13.48 6.22
C GLY A 22 -9.95 12.10 6.08
N GLU A 23 -9.42 11.75 4.90
CA GLU A 23 -8.72 10.48 4.66
C GLU A 23 -7.34 10.47 5.35
N ARG A 24 -7.08 9.44 6.15
CA ARG A 24 -5.84 9.27 6.92
C ARG A 24 -5.00 8.15 6.34
N ILE A 25 -3.73 8.47 6.06
CA ILE A 25 -2.75 7.47 5.64
C ILE A 25 -2.41 6.60 6.85
N GLN A 26 -2.60 5.29 6.71
CA GLN A 26 -2.20 4.31 7.71
C GLN A 26 -0.75 3.87 7.48
N THR A 27 -0.42 3.55 6.23
CA THR A 27 0.94 3.09 5.86
C THR A 27 1.20 3.29 4.36
N GLY A 28 2.45 3.10 3.95
CA GLY A 28 2.79 3.06 2.53
C GLY A 28 4.13 2.42 2.24
N PHE A 29 4.19 1.77 1.08
CA PHE A 29 5.35 1.00 0.65
C PHE A 29 5.62 1.18 -0.83
N ILE A 30 6.82 0.77 -1.27
CA ILE A 30 7.22 0.87 -2.66
C ILE A 30 7.20 -0.53 -3.28
N ALA A 31 6.52 -0.63 -4.41
CA ALA A 31 6.51 -1.82 -5.23
C ALA A 31 7.10 -1.52 -6.61
N GLN A 32 7.53 -2.56 -7.32
CA GLN A 32 8.06 -2.44 -8.68
C GLN A 32 7.31 -3.37 -9.61
N THR A 33 7.03 -2.90 -10.83
CA THR A 33 6.47 -3.73 -11.90
C THR A 33 7.52 -3.93 -12.98
N GLY A 34 7.68 -5.17 -13.44
CA GLY A 34 8.61 -5.51 -14.53
C GLY A 34 9.39 -6.81 -14.30
N SER A 35 10.02 -7.27 -15.37
CA SER A 35 11.03 -8.33 -15.35
C SER A 35 12.42 -7.71 -15.49
N LEU A 36 13.49 -8.43 -15.13
CA LEU A 36 14.88 -7.97 -15.23
C LEU A 36 15.25 -7.40 -16.62
N LEU A 37 14.51 -7.80 -17.66
CA LEU A 37 14.71 -7.42 -19.06
C LEU A 37 13.96 -6.15 -19.50
N PHE A 38 13.06 -5.61 -18.67
CA PHE A 38 12.30 -4.38 -18.98
C PHE A 38 12.51 -3.33 -17.90
N THR A 39 12.36 -2.05 -18.26
CA THR A 39 12.50 -0.92 -17.34
C THR A 39 11.56 -1.08 -16.15
N ALA A 40 12.12 -1.37 -14.97
CA ALA A 40 11.34 -1.56 -13.76
C ALA A 40 10.65 -0.24 -13.38
N LYS A 41 9.31 -0.21 -13.47
CA LYS A 41 8.54 0.95 -13.05
C LYS A 41 8.32 0.90 -11.55
N ILE A 42 8.60 2.00 -10.88
CA ILE A 42 8.43 2.15 -9.43
C ILE A 42 7.02 2.66 -9.14
N TRP A 43 6.34 1.99 -8.22
CA TRP A 43 5.00 2.29 -7.75
C TRP A 43 5.01 2.52 -6.25
N THR A 44 4.24 3.50 -5.80
CA THR A 44 4.06 3.85 -4.39
C THR A 44 2.66 3.44 -3.99
N PHE A 45 2.56 2.47 -3.10
CA PHE A 45 1.31 2.06 -2.48
C PHE A 45 1.11 2.89 -1.22
N VAL A 46 -0.08 3.48 -1.10
CA VAL A 46 -0.50 4.27 0.05
C VAL A 46 -1.81 3.69 0.52
N VAL A 47 -1.80 3.13 1.72
CA VAL A 47 -2.96 2.50 2.34
C VAL A 47 -3.53 3.51 3.31
N THR A 48 -4.80 3.85 3.12
CA THR A 48 -5.52 4.81 3.97
C THR A 48 -6.60 4.09 4.78
N ASP A 49 -7.45 4.81 5.50
CA ASP A 49 -8.66 4.24 6.11
C ASP A 49 -9.81 4.01 5.12
N ARG A 50 -9.73 4.54 3.89
CA ARG A 50 -10.84 4.48 2.91
C ARG A 50 -10.49 3.81 1.60
N ALA A 51 -9.22 3.84 1.21
CA ALA A 51 -8.77 3.31 -0.07
C ALA A 51 -7.32 2.84 -0.02
N VAL A 52 -6.91 2.18 -1.10
CA VAL A 52 -5.51 1.94 -1.43
C VAL A 52 -5.19 2.76 -2.67
N LEU A 53 -4.30 3.74 -2.54
CA LEU A 53 -3.80 4.53 -3.65
C LEU A 53 -2.50 3.91 -4.17
N ILE A 54 -2.42 3.71 -5.47
CA ILE A 54 -1.23 3.24 -6.17
C ILE A 54 -0.77 4.35 -7.11
N VAL A 55 0.40 4.93 -6.84
CA VAL A 55 0.96 6.07 -7.57
C VAL A 55 2.25 5.67 -8.27
N GLY A 56 2.34 5.79 -9.59
CA GLY A 56 3.54 5.46 -10.37
C GLY A 56 3.74 6.38 -11.57
N GLY A 57 4.84 7.11 -11.60
CA GLY A 57 5.09 8.12 -12.64
C GLY A 57 3.94 9.13 -12.72
N ASN A 58 3.25 9.18 -13.86
CA ASN A 58 2.05 9.99 -14.10
C ASN A 58 0.73 9.23 -13.93
N GLN A 59 0.77 7.99 -13.44
CA GLN A 59 -0.41 7.16 -13.25
C GLN A 59 -0.80 7.12 -11.76
N VAL A 60 -2.09 7.31 -11.49
CA VAL A 60 -2.69 7.08 -10.18
C VAL A 60 -3.83 6.09 -10.33
N GLN A 61 -3.91 5.15 -9.41
CA GLN A 61 -5.00 4.19 -9.33
C GLN A 61 -5.52 4.17 -7.90
N ARG A 62 -6.83 4.27 -7.74
CA ARG A 62 -7.52 4.16 -6.45
C ARG A 62 -8.22 2.81 -6.42
N LEU A 63 -7.91 2.01 -5.40
CA LEU A 63 -8.50 0.71 -5.15
C LEU A 63 -9.32 0.76 -3.85
N PRO A 64 -10.33 -0.10 -3.71
CA PRO A 64 -11.08 -0.21 -2.46
C PRO A 64 -10.14 -0.59 -1.31
N ARG A 65 -10.45 -0.12 -0.09
CA ARG A 65 -9.65 -0.43 1.11
C ARG A 65 -9.64 -1.92 1.46
N ASP A 66 -10.61 -2.66 0.96
CA ASP A 66 -10.80 -4.10 1.21
C ASP A 66 -9.76 -5.00 0.55
N VAL A 67 -8.81 -4.42 -0.19
CA VAL A 67 -7.69 -5.15 -0.81
C VAL A 67 -6.73 -5.69 0.25
N SER A 68 -6.64 -7.01 0.35
CA SER A 68 -5.59 -7.71 1.09
C SER A 68 -4.37 -7.92 0.21
N PHE A 69 -3.17 -7.62 0.75
CA PHE A 69 -1.92 -7.81 0.03
C PHE A 69 -1.34 -9.22 0.20
N GLY A 70 -1.98 -10.08 1.00
CA GLY A 70 -1.50 -11.42 1.33
C GLY A 70 -0.29 -11.41 2.27
N GLU A 71 0.11 -12.59 2.72
CA GLU A 71 1.26 -12.75 3.64
C GLU A 71 2.58 -12.63 2.86
N PRO A 72 3.47 -11.69 3.23
CA PRO A 72 4.71 -11.48 2.50
C PRO A 72 5.69 -12.63 2.73
N ASN A 73 6.22 -13.22 1.64
CA ASN A 73 7.17 -14.34 1.70
C ASN A 73 8.41 -14.17 0.79
N GLY A 74 9.51 -14.85 1.13
CA GLY A 74 10.76 -14.82 0.35
C GLY A 74 11.45 -13.44 0.34
N MET A 75 12.30 -13.20 -0.67
CA MET A 75 13.03 -11.92 -0.82
C MET A 75 12.18 -10.82 -1.47
N TYR A 76 11.23 -11.21 -2.33
CA TYR A 76 10.30 -10.33 -3.00
C TYR A 76 8.89 -10.90 -2.93
N HIS A 77 8.00 -10.18 -2.26
CA HIS A 77 6.59 -10.51 -2.21
C HIS A 77 5.90 -10.09 -3.50
N ARG A 78 4.94 -10.88 -3.97
CA ARG A 78 4.21 -10.63 -5.20
C ARG A 78 2.78 -10.28 -4.86
N ILE A 79 2.34 -9.12 -5.33
CA ILE A 79 0.96 -8.65 -5.19
C ILE A 79 0.35 -8.66 -6.60
N GLU A 80 -0.70 -9.44 -6.80
CA GLU A 80 -1.44 -9.53 -8.05
C GLU A 80 -2.76 -8.74 -7.92
N LEU A 81 -2.81 -7.57 -8.58
CA LEU A 81 -4.00 -6.72 -8.66
C LEU A 81 -4.35 -6.58 -10.15
N ASP A 82 -4.33 -5.36 -10.70
CA ASP A 82 -4.35 -5.10 -12.15
C ASP A 82 -3.13 -5.69 -12.88
N ARG A 83 -2.00 -5.73 -12.17
CA ARG A 83 -0.71 -6.23 -12.67
C ARG A 83 0.08 -6.84 -11.53
N ARG A 84 1.16 -7.53 -11.88
CA ARG A 84 2.08 -8.13 -10.91
C ARG A 84 3.05 -7.09 -10.37
N TYR A 85 2.89 -6.77 -9.09
CA TYR A 85 3.79 -5.91 -8.33
C TYR A 85 4.74 -6.76 -7.49
N LYS A 86 6.01 -6.36 -7.45
CA LYS A 86 7.05 -6.98 -6.60
C LYS A 86 7.41 -6.02 -5.49
N VAL A 87 7.26 -6.45 -4.24
CA VAL A 87 7.62 -5.68 -3.05
C VAL A 87 8.84 -6.30 -2.41
N HIS A 88 9.86 -5.48 -2.15
CA HIS A 88 11.08 -5.95 -1.48
C HIS A 88 10.82 -6.23 0.01
N ARG A 89 11.54 -7.22 0.59
CA ARG A 89 11.43 -7.60 2.02
C ARG A 89 11.51 -6.46 3.03
N GLN A 90 12.18 -5.36 2.67
CA GLN A 90 12.28 -4.18 3.53
C GLN A 90 10.93 -3.50 3.81
N TYR A 91 9.91 -3.80 3.00
CA TYR A 91 8.56 -3.25 3.13
C TYR A 91 7.55 -4.26 3.68
N TYR A 92 8.00 -5.44 4.12
CA TYR A 92 7.11 -6.44 4.72
C TYR A 92 6.43 -5.94 5.99
N PRO A 93 7.09 -5.18 6.89
CA PRO A 93 6.40 -4.59 8.02
C PRO A 93 5.22 -3.71 7.61
N GLU A 94 5.35 -2.95 6.52
CA GLU A 94 4.30 -2.09 5.99
C GLU A 94 3.15 -2.89 5.36
N ILE A 95 3.45 -4.01 4.69
CA ILE A 95 2.42 -4.94 4.18
C ILE A 95 1.65 -5.56 5.35
N THR A 96 2.36 -6.07 6.35
CA THR A 96 1.75 -6.67 7.54
C THR A 96 0.86 -5.65 8.26
N ALA A 97 1.36 -4.43 8.49
CA ALA A 97 0.58 -3.35 9.09
C ALA A 97 -0.68 -3.00 8.26
N ALA A 98 -0.58 -3.00 6.92
CA ALA A 98 -1.73 -2.75 6.06
C ALA A 98 -2.82 -3.84 6.18
N ASN A 99 -2.38 -5.11 6.21
CA ASN A 99 -3.25 -6.27 6.37
C ASN A 99 -3.86 -6.35 7.78
N GLU A 100 -3.09 -6.05 8.82
CA GLU A 100 -3.57 -5.96 10.20
C GLU A 100 -4.60 -4.85 10.35
N ALA A 101 -4.34 -3.67 9.78
CA ALA A 101 -5.31 -2.59 9.80
C ALA A 101 -6.58 -2.92 9.01
N LEU A 102 -6.47 -3.66 7.90
CA LEU A 102 -7.64 -4.19 7.18
C LEU A 102 -8.44 -5.15 8.08
N ARG A 103 -7.74 -6.07 8.75
CA ARG A 103 -8.35 -7.03 9.66
C ARG A 103 -9.04 -6.31 10.83
N ALA A 104 -8.39 -5.32 11.43
CA ALA A 104 -8.97 -4.51 12.50
C ALA A 104 -10.22 -3.76 12.05
N MET A 105 -10.23 -3.21 10.83
CA MET A 105 -11.42 -2.58 10.24
C MET A 105 -12.56 -3.59 10.06
N ARG A 106 -12.29 -4.75 9.45
CA ARG A 106 -13.28 -5.82 9.26
C ARG A 106 -13.79 -6.39 10.58
N SER A 107 -12.93 -6.53 11.58
CA SER A 107 -13.30 -7.00 12.92
C SER A 107 -14.04 -5.94 13.75
N GLY A 108 -13.91 -4.65 13.40
CA GLY A 108 -14.70 -3.55 13.96
C GLY A 108 -16.10 -3.41 13.36
N GLU A 109 -16.40 -4.12 12.27
CA GLU A 109 -17.71 -4.22 11.61
C GLU A 109 -18.50 -5.50 12.00
N GLN A 110 -18.23 -6.08 13.18
CA GLN A 110 -19.21 -6.95 13.84
C GLN A 110 -20.01 -6.14 14.87
N PRO A 111 -21.24 -5.67 14.54
CA PRO A 111 -22.22 -5.44 15.58
C PRO A 111 -22.62 -6.79 16.20
N GLU A 112 -22.96 -6.73 17.47
CA GLU A 112 -23.29 -7.83 18.38
C GLU A 112 -24.25 -8.88 17.80
N GLY A 113 -24.08 -10.14 18.20
CA GLY A 113 -25.12 -11.17 18.01
C GLY A 113 -24.67 -12.60 18.21
N HIS A 114 -24.56 -13.07 19.46
CA HIS A 114 -25.42 -14.10 20.06
C HIS A 114 -24.96 -14.41 21.49
#